data_AF-A0A1T4WB30-F1
#
_entry.id   AF-A0A1T4WB30-F1
#
_cell.length_a   1.000
_cell.length_b   1.000
_cell.length_c   1.000
_cell.angle_alpha   90.00
_cell.angle_beta   90.00
_cell.angle_gamma   90.00
#
_symmetry.space_group_name_H-M   'P 1'
#
loop_
_entity.id
_entity.type
_entity.pdbx_description
1 polymer ?
#
loop_
_entity_poly.entity_id
_entity_poly.type
_entity_poly.pdbx_seq_one_letter_code
_entity_poly.pdbx_strand_id
1 'polypeptide(L)'
;MTAYPQSTQTLLNKATAISGAGFDIVYDYNLPISSSVKIAGREGRERHEIILRLPSDENNYLIAWQAAFVLHQFQMPETERANLKPEPAALAPIKSELLQMHPQIPISQREHFSEHVIGGVLTQLRSMPVGMLIDLALHRDYTELQATQRQSLINQVVEHIGCLQMTADMFPRRVLRANQVMNAAQALMVATLFDIPDIFAPYQTVGMEAAATLLLDACMHQVFDETLDRELIDSWGRTLGIEDWYRWV
;
A
#
# COMPACT_ATOMS: atom_id res chain seq x y z
N MET A 1 -1.62 -17.92 -28.35
CA MET A 1 -2.06 -16.52 -28.19
C MET A 1 -1.70 -16.11 -26.77
N THR A 2 -0.81 -15.14 -26.59
CA THR A 2 -0.58 -14.51 -25.29
C THR A 2 -1.78 -13.61 -24.99
N ALA A 3 -2.46 -13.86 -23.87
CA ALA A 3 -3.66 -13.13 -23.48
C ALA A 3 -3.36 -11.73 -22.90
N TYR A 4 -2.09 -11.45 -22.61
CA TYR A 4 -1.62 -10.21 -21.99
C TYR A 4 -0.43 -9.61 -22.76
N PRO A 5 -0.15 -8.30 -22.58
CA PRO A 5 1.10 -7.68 -23.03
C PRO A 5 2.33 -8.43 -22.51
N GLN A 6 3.47 -8.27 -23.19
CA GLN A 6 4.68 -9.03 -22.87
C GLN A 6 5.16 -8.74 -21.44
N SER A 7 5.13 -7.48 -21.03
CA SER A 7 5.47 -7.03 -19.68
C SER A 7 4.68 -7.77 -18.59
N THR A 8 3.35 -7.79 -18.67
CA THR A 8 2.46 -8.50 -17.75
C THR A 8 2.73 -10.01 -17.77
N GLN A 9 2.87 -10.61 -18.96
CA GLN A 9 3.14 -12.05 -19.07
C GLN A 9 4.49 -12.45 -18.45
N THR A 10 5.52 -11.62 -18.61
CA THR A 10 6.83 -11.84 -18.00
C THR A 10 6.74 -11.89 -16.48
N LEU A 11 6.01 -10.96 -15.86
CA LEU A 11 5.85 -10.92 -14.40
C LEU A 11 5.05 -12.12 -13.88
N LEU A 12 3.94 -12.48 -14.54
CA LEU A 12 3.18 -13.68 -14.22
C LEU A 12 4.05 -14.94 -14.30
N ASN A 13 4.89 -15.06 -15.33
CA ASN A 13 5.78 -16.21 -15.50
C ASN A 13 6.86 -16.27 -14.42
N LYS A 14 7.51 -15.14 -14.10
CA LYS A 14 8.51 -15.05 -13.02
C LYS A 14 7.90 -15.44 -11.68
N ALA A 15 6.75 -14.87 -11.35
CA ALA A 15 6.03 -15.17 -10.11
C ALA A 15 5.58 -16.64 -10.04
N THR A 16 5.10 -17.20 -11.16
CA THR A 16 4.75 -18.63 -11.24
C THR A 16 5.96 -19.53 -11.01
N ALA A 17 7.11 -19.19 -11.62
CA ALA A 17 8.33 -19.98 -11.52
C ALA A 17 8.85 -20.05 -10.08
N ILE A 18 8.80 -18.95 -9.32
CA ILE A 18 9.29 -18.92 -7.93
C ILE A 18 8.27 -19.48 -6.93
N SER A 19 6.97 -19.25 -7.15
CA SER A 19 5.93 -19.68 -6.21
C SER A 19 5.43 -21.10 -6.44
N GLY A 20 5.68 -21.67 -7.63
CA GLY A 20 5.16 -22.96 -8.05
C GLY A 20 3.67 -22.98 -8.40
N ALA A 21 2.98 -21.83 -8.36
CA ALA A 21 1.54 -21.72 -8.60
C ALA A 21 1.23 -20.68 -9.68
N GLY A 22 0.29 -21.02 -10.57
CA GLY A 22 -0.20 -20.10 -11.62
C GLY A 22 -1.20 -19.08 -11.08
N PHE A 23 -1.78 -18.29 -11.99
CA PHE A 23 -2.73 -17.22 -11.68
C PHE A 23 -4.09 -17.44 -12.32
N ASP A 24 -5.14 -17.11 -11.57
CA ASP A 24 -6.50 -16.89 -12.08
C ASP A 24 -6.83 -15.41 -11.96
N ILE A 25 -7.43 -14.84 -13.01
CA ILE A 25 -7.88 -13.44 -13.02
C ILE A 25 -9.40 -13.43 -12.93
N VAL A 26 -9.93 -12.79 -11.89
CA VAL A 26 -11.37 -12.73 -11.63
C VAL A 26 -11.82 -11.28 -11.39
N TYR A 27 -13.12 -11.04 -11.54
CA TYR A 27 -13.73 -9.73 -11.29
C TYR A 27 -14.66 -9.78 -10.09
N ASP A 28 -14.57 -8.77 -9.22
CA ASP A 28 -15.50 -8.54 -8.11
C ASP A 28 -15.90 -7.06 -8.08
N TYR A 29 -17.11 -6.77 -8.56
CA TYR A 29 -17.66 -5.40 -8.63
C TYR A 29 -17.86 -4.75 -7.26
N ASN A 30 -17.82 -5.52 -6.17
CA ASN A 30 -17.92 -5.01 -4.80
C ASN A 30 -16.55 -4.84 -4.12
N LEU A 31 -15.45 -5.12 -4.82
CA LEU A 31 -14.11 -4.93 -4.27
C LEU A 31 -13.91 -3.44 -3.92
N PRO A 32 -13.57 -3.10 -2.66
CA PRO A 32 -13.45 -1.70 -2.23
C PRO A 32 -12.21 -0.98 -2.80
N ILE A 33 -11.30 -1.73 -3.41
CA ILE A 33 -10.04 -1.27 -4.01
C ILE A 33 -9.96 -1.70 -5.47
N SER A 34 -9.07 -1.12 -6.27
CA SER A 34 -8.97 -1.41 -7.71
C SER A 34 -8.53 -2.84 -8.02
N SER A 35 -7.63 -3.40 -7.21
CA SER A 35 -7.18 -4.79 -7.33
C SER A 35 -6.70 -5.38 -6.00
N SER A 36 -6.71 -6.70 -5.91
CA SER A 36 -6.18 -7.48 -4.78
C SER A 36 -5.63 -8.81 -5.29
N VAL A 37 -4.83 -9.50 -4.47
CA VAL A 37 -4.37 -10.86 -4.75
C VAL A 37 -4.55 -11.77 -3.55
N LYS A 38 -5.12 -12.96 -3.79
CA LYS A 38 -5.10 -14.08 -2.83
C LYS A 38 -3.99 -15.04 -3.24
N ILE A 39 -3.05 -15.27 -2.33
CA ILE A 39 -1.85 -16.07 -2.60
C ILE A 39 -2.16 -17.57 -2.47
N ALA A 40 -1.65 -18.38 -3.40
CA ALA A 40 -1.72 -19.85 -3.36
C ALA A 40 -1.08 -20.43 -2.09
N GLY A 41 -1.51 -21.63 -1.67
CA GLY A 41 -1.08 -22.29 -0.45
C GLY A 41 -1.75 -21.75 0.83
N ARG A 42 -2.43 -20.60 0.76
CA ARG A 42 -3.26 -20.07 1.85
C ARG A 42 -4.71 -20.52 1.67
N GLU A 43 -5.36 -20.87 2.77
CA GLU A 43 -6.78 -21.28 2.79
C GLU A 43 -7.10 -22.45 1.85
N GLY A 44 -6.12 -23.33 1.60
CA GLY A 44 -6.29 -24.49 0.71
C GLY A 44 -6.32 -24.16 -0.80
N ARG A 45 -5.90 -22.96 -1.20
CA ARG A 45 -5.95 -22.51 -2.60
C ARG A 45 -4.77 -23.02 -3.43
N GLU A 46 -5.05 -23.54 -4.62
CA GLU A 46 -4.02 -24.12 -5.51
C GLU A 46 -3.34 -23.09 -6.44
N ARG A 47 -4.03 -22.00 -6.77
CA ARG A 47 -3.56 -20.94 -7.68
C ARG A 47 -3.64 -19.57 -7.02
N HIS A 48 -2.81 -18.63 -7.43
CA HIS A 48 -2.99 -17.24 -7.03
C HIS A 48 -4.24 -16.68 -7.71
N GLU A 49 -5.02 -15.88 -7.01
CA GLU A 49 -6.23 -15.26 -7.55
C GLU A 49 -6.06 -13.74 -7.54
N ILE A 50 -5.86 -13.14 -8.71
CA ILE A 50 -5.86 -11.69 -8.89
C ILE A 50 -7.30 -11.27 -9.12
N ILE A 51 -7.79 -10.42 -8.23
CA ILE A 51 -9.16 -9.90 -8.22
C ILE A 51 -9.11 -8.45 -8.68
N LEU A 52 -9.80 -8.15 -9.76
CA LEU A 52 -9.97 -6.78 -10.28
C LEU A 52 -11.38 -6.30 -9.98
N ARG A 53 -11.55 -5.02 -9.63
CA ARG A 53 -12.90 -4.49 -9.34
C ARG A 53 -13.81 -4.53 -10.57
N LEU A 54 -13.32 -4.00 -11.69
CA LEU A 54 -14.06 -3.98 -12.95
C LEU A 54 -13.09 -4.07 -14.14
N PRO A 55 -13.58 -4.45 -15.34
CA PRO A 55 -12.81 -4.33 -16.56
C PRO A 55 -12.42 -2.87 -16.84
N SER A 56 -11.14 -2.60 -17.06
CA SER A 56 -10.62 -1.26 -17.37
C SER A 56 -9.33 -1.33 -18.20
N ASP A 57 -8.95 -0.20 -18.79
CA ASP A 57 -7.68 -0.08 -19.52
C ASP A 57 -6.45 -0.24 -18.59
N GLU A 58 -6.63 -0.03 -17.29
CA GLU A 58 -5.59 -0.19 -16.26
C GLU A 58 -5.29 -1.66 -15.93
N ASN A 59 -6.14 -2.61 -16.37
CA ASN A 59 -6.07 -4.00 -15.94
C ASN A 59 -4.70 -4.65 -16.16
N ASN A 60 -4.03 -4.35 -17.28
CA ASN A 60 -2.72 -4.93 -17.55
C ASN A 60 -1.66 -4.49 -16.52
N TYR A 61 -1.73 -3.21 -16.10
CA TYR A 61 -0.90 -2.69 -15.04
C TYR A 61 -1.26 -3.30 -13.68
N LEU A 62 -2.56 -3.36 -13.34
CA LEU A 62 -3.01 -3.93 -12.08
C LEU A 62 -2.62 -5.41 -11.94
N ILE A 63 -2.76 -6.20 -13.02
CA ILE A 63 -2.33 -7.61 -13.05
C ILE A 63 -0.80 -7.71 -12.90
N ALA A 64 -0.05 -6.88 -13.63
CA ALA A 64 1.41 -6.85 -13.55
C ALA A 64 1.88 -6.51 -12.13
N TRP A 65 1.25 -5.52 -11.49
CA TRP A 65 1.54 -5.10 -10.13
C TRP A 65 1.27 -6.22 -9.12
N GLN A 66 0.12 -6.89 -9.20
CA GLN A 66 -0.20 -8.00 -8.30
C GLN A 66 0.75 -9.19 -8.51
N ALA A 67 1.16 -9.46 -9.75
CA ALA A 67 2.16 -10.48 -10.04
C ALA A 67 3.55 -10.10 -9.49
N ALA A 68 3.95 -8.83 -9.61
CA ALA A 68 5.20 -8.31 -9.03
C ALA A 68 5.19 -8.39 -7.49
N PHE A 69 4.04 -8.10 -6.86
CA PHE A 69 3.87 -8.26 -5.42
C PHE A 69 4.04 -9.73 -4.98
N VAL A 70 3.44 -10.67 -5.71
CA VAL A 70 3.63 -12.11 -5.44
C VAL A 70 5.09 -12.51 -5.65
N LEU A 71 5.75 -12.05 -6.72
CA LEU A 71 7.16 -12.31 -6.96
C LEU A 71 8.02 -11.88 -5.77
N HIS A 72 7.85 -10.64 -5.30
CA HIS A 72 8.53 -10.09 -4.12
C HIS A 72 8.35 -10.96 -2.88
N GLN A 73 7.09 -11.34 -2.61
CA GLN A 73 6.73 -12.06 -1.41
C GLN A 73 7.38 -13.45 -1.33
N PHE A 74 7.69 -14.05 -2.48
CA PHE A 74 8.34 -15.36 -2.60
C PHE A 74 9.86 -15.28 -2.79
N GLN A 75 10.42 -14.10 -3.09
CA GLN A 75 11.87 -13.87 -3.01
C GLN A 75 12.34 -13.81 -1.54
N MET A 76 11.47 -13.38 -0.63
CA MET A 76 11.76 -13.32 0.80
C MET A 76 11.44 -14.64 1.52
N PRO A 77 12.35 -15.15 2.39
CA PRO A 77 12.05 -16.28 3.28
C PRO A 77 10.78 -16.02 4.09
N GLU A 78 9.99 -17.07 4.35
CA GLU A 78 8.71 -16.91 5.07
C GLU A 78 8.87 -16.24 6.44
N THR A 79 9.96 -16.54 7.15
CA THR A 79 10.33 -15.97 8.45
C THR A 79 10.72 -14.50 8.39
N GLU A 80 11.02 -13.98 7.21
CA GLU A 80 11.47 -12.61 6.97
C GLU A 80 10.37 -11.71 6.39
N ARG A 81 9.25 -12.32 5.95
CA ARG A 81 8.08 -11.59 5.45
C ARG A 81 7.62 -10.55 6.47
N ALA A 82 7.33 -9.35 5.99
CA ALA A 82 6.99 -8.21 6.81
C ALA A 82 5.55 -8.31 7.36
N ASN A 83 5.37 -9.04 8.46
CA ASN A 83 4.10 -9.10 9.18
C ASN A 83 4.17 -8.25 10.44
N LEU A 84 3.26 -7.27 10.53
CA LEU A 84 3.11 -6.43 11.71
C LEU A 84 2.04 -7.01 12.63
N LYS A 85 2.36 -7.07 13.91
CA LYS A 85 1.38 -7.30 14.97
C LYS A 85 1.22 -6.01 15.78
N PRO A 86 -0.02 -5.54 16.04
CA PRO A 86 -0.25 -4.39 16.91
C PRO A 86 0.37 -4.59 18.30
N GLU A 87 0.96 -3.54 18.87
CA GLU A 87 1.47 -3.51 20.25
C GLU A 87 0.40 -2.94 21.19
N PRO A 88 -0.32 -3.78 21.97
CA PRO A 88 -1.50 -3.34 22.71
C PRO A 88 -1.20 -2.24 23.74
N ALA A 89 -0.03 -2.27 24.38
CA ALA A 89 0.32 -1.31 25.41
C ALA A 89 0.50 0.11 24.83
N ALA A 90 1.19 0.22 23.69
CA ALA A 90 1.41 1.50 23.01
C ALA A 90 0.13 2.06 22.37
N LEU A 91 -0.76 1.18 21.92
CA LEU A 91 -2.01 1.57 21.25
C LEU A 91 -3.16 1.89 22.22
N ALA A 92 -3.10 1.45 23.48
CA ALA A 92 -4.17 1.67 24.45
C ALA A 92 -4.57 3.16 24.62
N PRO A 93 -3.62 4.11 24.75
CA PRO A 93 -3.93 5.53 24.82
C PRO A 93 -4.62 6.06 23.55
N ILE A 94 -4.14 5.65 22.37
CA ILE A 94 -4.70 6.07 21.07
C ILE A 94 -6.12 5.52 20.89
N LYS A 95 -6.36 4.25 21.27
CA LYS A 95 -7.70 3.66 21.30
C LYS A 95 -8.62 4.44 22.23
N SER A 96 -8.15 4.81 23.43
CA SER A 96 -8.95 5.57 24.39
C SER A 96 -9.32 6.95 23.85
N GLU A 97 -8.36 7.69 23.29
CA GLU A 97 -8.58 9.00 22.66
C GLU A 97 -9.61 8.91 21.53
N LEU A 98 -9.43 7.97 20.60
CA LEU A 98 -10.34 7.75 19.48
C LEU A 98 -11.78 7.47 19.96
N LEU A 99 -11.96 6.61 20.96
CA LEU A 99 -13.28 6.29 21.49
C LEU A 99 -13.93 7.46 22.26
N GLN A 100 -13.13 8.33 22.88
CA GLN A 100 -13.63 9.56 23.51
C GLN A 100 -14.11 10.58 22.47
N MET A 101 -13.47 10.63 21.30
CA MET A 101 -13.89 11.48 20.17
C MET A 101 -15.18 10.98 19.49
N HIS A 102 -15.51 9.69 19.63
CA HIS A 102 -16.69 9.09 19.03
C HIS A 102 -17.62 8.40 20.06
N PRO A 103 -18.18 9.15 21.04
CA PRO A 103 -19.00 8.58 22.11
C PRO A 103 -20.28 7.90 21.60
N GLN A 104 -20.76 8.28 20.41
CA GLN A 104 -21.93 7.72 19.74
C GLN A 104 -21.75 6.27 19.28
N ILE A 105 -20.52 5.75 19.20
CA ILE A 105 -20.26 4.36 18.81
C ILE A 105 -20.76 3.40 19.91
N PRO A 106 -21.68 2.47 19.61
CA PRO A 106 -22.19 1.51 20.57
C PRO A 106 -21.06 0.70 21.23
N ILE A 107 -21.18 0.41 22.53
CA ILE A 107 -20.15 -0.32 23.29
C ILE A 107 -19.73 -1.62 22.60
N SER A 108 -20.68 -2.36 22.02
CA SER A 108 -20.44 -3.61 21.30
C SER A 108 -19.62 -3.45 20.01
N GLN A 109 -19.52 -2.24 19.46
CA GLN A 109 -18.80 -1.94 18.22
C GLN A 109 -17.47 -1.20 18.46
N ARG A 110 -17.19 -0.74 19.69
CA ARG A 110 -16.03 0.10 20.00
C ARG A 110 -14.70 -0.57 19.67
N GLU A 111 -14.55 -1.84 20.02
CA GLU A 111 -13.31 -2.56 19.74
C GLU A 111 -13.07 -2.62 18.23
N HIS A 112 -14.05 -3.15 17.48
CA HIS A 112 -13.98 -3.28 16.03
C HIS A 112 -13.71 -1.93 15.34
N PHE A 113 -14.37 -0.86 15.77
CA PHE A 113 -14.14 0.48 15.25
C PHE A 113 -12.69 0.93 15.48
N SER A 114 -12.18 0.80 16.70
CA SER A 114 -10.82 1.22 17.04
C SER A 114 -9.75 0.38 16.34
N GLU A 115 -9.97 -0.93 16.23
CA GLU A 115 -9.09 -1.85 15.50
C GLU A 115 -9.11 -1.58 14.01
N HIS A 116 -10.26 -1.22 13.43
CA HIS A 116 -10.37 -0.87 12.02
C HIS A 116 -9.55 0.38 11.70
N VAL A 117 -9.71 1.46 12.49
CA VAL A 117 -9.00 2.73 12.25
C VAL A 117 -7.48 2.56 12.43
N ILE A 118 -7.04 1.99 13.55
CA ILE A 118 -5.61 1.83 13.84
C ILE A 118 -4.99 0.75 12.94
N GLY A 119 -5.70 -0.36 12.73
CA GLY A 119 -5.29 -1.44 11.84
C GLY A 119 -5.17 -0.99 10.39
N GLY A 120 -6.00 -0.04 9.95
CA GLY A 120 -5.87 0.62 8.65
C GLY A 120 -4.53 1.33 8.49
N VAL A 121 -4.11 2.12 9.47
CA VAL A 121 -2.79 2.80 9.46
C VAL A 121 -1.64 1.80 9.47
N LEU A 122 -1.70 0.76 10.30
CA LEU A 122 -0.66 -0.27 10.33
C LEU A 122 -0.58 -1.07 9.02
N THR A 123 -1.75 -1.34 8.41
CA THR A 123 -1.82 -2.01 7.11
C THR A 123 -1.17 -1.14 6.05
N GLN A 124 -1.50 0.15 6.01
CA GLN A 124 -0.91 1.11 5.09
C GLN A 124 0.61 1.23 5.28
N LEU A 125 1.09 1.35 6.52
CA LEU A 125 2.51 1.40 6.85
C LEU A 125 3.26 0.18 6.32
N ARG A 126 2.67 -1.02 6.47
CA ARG A 126 3.26 -2.26 5.98
C ARG A 126 3.26 -2.34 4.45
N SER A 127 2.19 -1.90 3.78
CA SER A 127 2.00 -2.17 2.35
C SER A 127 2.48 -1.06 1.42
N MET A 128 2.31 0.20 1.81
CA MET A 128 2.58 1.36 0.94
C MET A 128 4.06 1.51 0.55
N PRO A 129 5.05 1.43 1.46
CA PRO A 129 6.46 1.52 1.07
C PRO A 129 6.86 0.43 0.06
N VAL A 130 6.46 -0.82 0.31
CA VAL A 130 6.72 -1.94 -0.61
C VAL A 130 6.00 -1.74 -1.94
N GLY A 131 4.75 -1.28 -1.91
CA GLY A 131 3.98 -0.98 -3.12
C GLY A 131 4.63 0.11 -3.97
N MET A 132 5.18 1.15 -3.34
CA MET A 132 5.93 2.20 -4.03
C MET A 132 7.21 1.65 -4.69
N LEU A 133 7.93 0.74 -4.05
CA LEU A 133 9.08 0.08 -4.67
C LEU A 133 8.70 -0.72 -5.93
N ILE A 134 7.56 -1.44 -5.87
CA ILE A 134 7.01 -2.13 -7.04
C ILE A 134 6.72 -1.13 -8.15
N ASP A 135 6.03 -0.02 -7.84
CA ASP A 135 5.68 0.99 -8.83
C ASP A 135 6.92 1.56 -9.53
N LEU A 136 7.95 1.88 -8.76
CA LEU A 136 9.22 2.41 -9.27
C LEU A 136 9.95 1.39 -10.15
N ALA A 137 10.01 0.12 -9.71
CA ALA A 137 10.61 -0.95 -10.49
C ALA A 137 9.84 -1.19 -11.79
N LEU A 138 8.51 -1.23 -11.74
CA LEU A 138 7.67 -1.41 -12.93
C LEU A 138 7.85 -0.28 -13.93
N HIS A 139 7.90 0.97 -13.44
CA HIS A 139 8.12 2.13 -14.29
C HIS A 139 9.46 2.08 -15.02
N ARG A 140 10.52 1.71 -14.28
CA ARG A 140 11.89 1.60 -14.80
C ARG A 140 12.03 0.48 -15.83
N ASP A 141 11.46 -0.69 -15.55
CA ASP A 141 11.78 -1.93 -16.27
C ASP A 141 10.77 -2.29 -17.36
N TYR A 142 9.55 -1.74 -17.32
CA TYR A 142 8.46 -2.12 -18.23
C TYR A 142 7.76 -0.89 -18.82
N THR A 143 8.38 -0.30 -19.84
CA THR A 143 7.85 0.89 -20.55
C THR A 143 6.43 0.71 -21.09
N GLU A 144 6.06 -0.51 -21.50
CA GLU A 144 4.72 -0.88 -21.98
C GLU A 144 3.61 -0.64 -20.94
N LEU A 145 3.94 -0.65 -19.64
CA LEU A 145 2.99 -0.43 -18.55
C LEU A 145 2.86 1.05 -18.15
N GLN A 146 3.76 1.94 -18.57
CA GLN A 146 3.85 3.30 -18.02
C GLN A 146 2.58 4.12 -18.21
N ALA A 147 1.90 3.99 -19.36
CA ALA A 147 0.67 4.75 -19.63
C ALA A 147 -0.48 4.34 -18.69
N THR A 148 -0.68 3.04 -18.50
CA THR A 148 -1.73 2.50 -17.63
C THR A 148 -1.37 2.64 -16.15
N GLN A 149 -0.08 2.52 -15.81
CA GLN A 149 0.47 2.87 -14.49
C GLN A 149 0.17 4.33 -14.13
N ARG A 150 0.51 5.28 -15.02
CA ARG A 150 0.27 6.71 -14.81
C ARG A 150 -1.19 6.98 -14.52
N GLN A 151 -2.10 6.42 -15.32
CA GLN A 151 -3.54 6.59 -15.11
C GLN A 151 -3.99 6.04 -13.75
N SER A 152 -3.56 4.82 -13.42
CA SER A 152 -3.96 4.16 -12.16
C SER A 152 -3.44 4.91 -10.93
N LEU A 153 -2.18 5.34 -10.95
CA LEU A 153 -1.57 6.05 -9.83
C LEU A 153 -2.14 7.47 -9.65
N ILE A 154 -2.45 8.18 -10.75
CA ILE A 154 -3.17 9.46 -10.67
C ILE A 154 -4.54 9.27 -10.03
N ASN A 155 -5.29 8.24 -10.45
CA ASN A 155 -6.61 7.95 -9.88
C ASN A 155 -6.53 7.68 -8.37
N GLN A 156 -5.55 6.88 -7.93
CA GLN A 156 -5.30 6.62 -6.50
C GLN A 156 -4.98 7.91 -5.72
N VAL A 157 -4.11 8.78 -6.25
CA VAL A 157 -3.78 10.04 -5.59
C VAL A 157 -5.00 10.95 -5.47
N VAL A 158 -5.82 11.05 -6.54
CA VAL A 158 -7.06 11.82 -6.52
C VAL A 158 -8.04 11.29 -5.46
N GLU A 159 -8.17 9.98 -5.32
CA GLU A 159 -8.98 9.36 -4.26
C GLU A 159 -8.41 9.71 -2.86
N HIS A 160 -7.09 9.64 -2.68
CA HIS A 160 -6.42 9.90 -1.41
C HIS A 160 -6.42 11.38 -0.97
N ILE A 161 -6.57 12.33 -1.91
CA ILE A 161 -6.71 13.76 -1.58
C ILE A 161 -7.95 14.00 -0.71
N GLY A 162 -8.99 13.17 -0.84
CA GLY A 162 -10.17 13.23 0.03
C GLY A 162 -9.84 13.12 1.52
N CYS A 163 -8.78 12.38 1.89
CA CYS A 163 -8.33 12.25 3.28
C CYS A 163 -7.81 13.56 3.88
N LEU A 164 -7.49 14.58 3.07
CA LEU A 164 -7.12 15.91 3.58
C LEU A 164 -8.29 16.66 4.22
N GLN A 165 -9.54 16.24 3.95
CA GLN A 165 -10.72 16.80 4.61
C GLN A 165 -10.88 16.31 6.05
N MET A 166 -10.17 15.23 6.43
CA MET A 166 -10.17 14.74 7.81
C MET A 166 -9.34 15.66 8.69
N THR A 167 -9.89 16.02 9.86
CA THR A 167 -9.26 16.96 10.80
C THR A 167 -8.94 16.30 12.14
N ALA A 168 -8.14 17.00 12.96
CA ALA A 168 -7.81 16.57 14.32
C ALA A 168 -9.02 16.56 15.29
N ASP A 169 -10.17 17.08 14.85
CA ASP A 169 -11.43 16.97 15.61
C ASP A 169 -12.16 15.66 15.29
N MET A 170 -11.78 14.98 14.21
CA MET A 170 -12.37 13.71 13.79
C MET A 170 -11.54 12.50 14.22
N PHE A 171 -10.20 12.63 14.26
CA PHE A 171 -9.31 11.52 14.59
C PHE A 171 -8.12 11.99 15.45
N PRO A 172 -7.54 11.11 16.28
CA PRO A 172 -6.30 11.39 16.99
C PRO A 172 -5.21 11.90 16.06
N ARG A 173 -4.50 12.96 16.45
CA ARG A 173 -3.51 13.65 15.59
C ARG A 173 -2.45 12.69 15.03
N ARG A 174 -2.00 11.71 15.82
CA ARG A 174 -1.01 10.71 15.39
C ARG A 174 -1.56 9.81 14.27
N VAL A 175 -2.80 9.34 14.39
CA VAL A 175 -3.49 8.51 13.37
C VAL A 175 -3.66 9.31 12.08
N LEU A 176 -4.21 10.52 12.20
CA LEU A 176 -4.46 11.39 11.06
C LEU A 176 -3.17 11.73 10.30
N ARG A 177 -2.15 12.18 11.03
CA ARG A 177 -0.85 12.57 10.44
C ARG A 177 -0.17 11.37 9.78
N ALA A 178 -0.20 10.19 10.40
CA ALA A 178 0.41 8.99 9.82
C ALA A 178 -0.20 8.66 8.45
N ASN A 179 -1.53 8.62 8.36
CA ASN A 179 -2.23 8.35 7.10
C ASN A 179 -1.97 9.43 6.04
N GLN A 180 -2.10 10.71 6.41
CA GLN A 180 -1.96 11.82 5.46
C GLN A 180 -0.53 11.96 4.91
N VAL A 181 0.49 11.74 5.74
CA VAL A 181 1.90 11.80 5.31
C VAL A 181 2.24 10.62 4.38
N MET A 182 1.74 9.41 4.65
CA MET A 182 1.92 8.28 3.74
C MET A 182 1.25 8.53 2.38
N ASN A 183 0.02 9.05 2.37
CA ASN A 183 -0.65 9.47 1.13
C ASN A 183 0.14 10.57 0.39
N ALA A 184 0.68 11.55 1.13
CA ALA A 184 1.51 12.60 0.57
C ALA A 184 2.80 12.04 -0.07
N ALA A 185 3.44 11.04 0.53
CA ALA A 185 4.63 10.40 -0.04
C ALA A 185 4.32 9.71 -1.38
N GLN A 186 3.18 9.02 -1.50
CA GLN A 186 2.73 8.45 -2.77
C GLN A 186 2.44 9.55 -3.79
N ALA A 187 1.74 10.62 -3.41
CA ALA A 187 1.45 11.74 -4.30
C ALA A 187 2.74 12.42 -4.82
N LEU A 188 3.74 12.58 -3.94
CA LEU A 188 5.06 13.10 -4.32
C LEU A 188 5.80 12.16 -5.27
N MET A 189 5.72 10.84 -5.05
CA MET A 189 6.27 9.85 -5.98
C MET A 189 5.64 9.99 -7.36
N VAL A 190 4.30 10.07 -7.44
CA VAL A 190 3.58 10.21 -8.71
C VAL A 190 3.93 11.53 -9.40
N ALA A 191 4.01 12.62 -8.64
CA ALA A 191 4.42 13.93 -9.15
C ALA A 191 5.82 13.88 -9.78
N THR A 192 6.75 13.19 -9.12
CA THR A 192 8.14 13.06 -9.57
C THR A 192 8.26 12.11 -10.77
N LEU A 193 7.60 10.96 -10.70
CA LEU A 193 7.71 9.89 -11.68
C LEU A 193 7.15 10.28 -13.06
N PHE A 194 6.13 11.14 -13.08
CA PHE A 194 5.45 11.54 -14.32
C PHE A 194 5.57 13.03 -14.66
N ASP A 195 6.40 13.77 -13.93
CA ASP A 195 6.59 15.23 -14.09
C ASP A 195 5.26 16.00 -14.03
N ILE A 196 4.49 15.77 -12.95
CA ILE A 196 3.17 16.41 -12.70
C ILE A 196 3.16 17.03 -11.30
N PRO A 197 3.94 18.10 -11.05
CA PRO A 197 4.08 18.68 -9.71
C PRO A 197 2.74 19.13 -9.09
N ASP A 198 1.79 19.57 -9.91
CA ASP A 198 0.49 20.08 -9.45
C ASP A 198 -0.36 19.04 -8.71
N ILE A 199 -0.15 17.73 -8.95
CA ILE A 199 -0.89 16.67 -8.25
C ILE A 199 -0.52 16.60 -6.76
N PHE A 200 0.66 17.12 -6.38
CA PHE A 200 1.14 17.16 -5.01
C PHE A 200 0.77 18.47 -4.27
N ALA A 201 0.39 19.52 -5.00
CA ALA A 201 0.12 20.84 -4.44
C ALA A 201 -0.87 20.87 -3.24
N PRO A 202 -1.93 20.02 -3.19
CA PRO A 202 -2.81 19.97 -2.02
C PRO A 202 -2.08 19.56 -0.73
N TYR A 203 -1.17 18.61 -0.80
CA TYR A 203 -0.37 18.14 0.35
C TYR A 203 0.69 19.16 0.76
N GLN A 204 1.27 19.87 -0.19
CA GLN A 204 2.21 20.96 0.08
C GLN A 204 1.53 22.09 0.85
N THR A 205 0.30 22.46 0.45
CA THR A 205 -0.48 23.53 1.09
C THR A 205 -0.75 23.27 2.57
N VAL A 206 -0.92 21.99 2.96
CA VAL A 206 -1.12 21.59 4.36
C VAL A 206 0.17 21.20 5.08
N GLY A 207 1.33 21.49 4.49
CA GLY A 207 2.65 21.36 5.14
C GLY A 207 3.18 19.93 5.25
N MET A 208 2.79 19.02 4.34
CA MET A 208 3.23 17.61 4.39
C MET A 208 4.54 17.35 3.62
N GLU A 209 5.03 18.31 2.85
CA GLU A 209 6.18 18.17 1.93
C GLU A 209 7.43 17.59 2.58
N ALA A 210 7.89 18.16 3.70
CA ALA A 210 9.11 17.70 4.35
C ALA A 210 9.02 16.23 4.80
N ALA A 211 7.88 15.83 5.38
CA ALA A 211 7.70 14.46 5.86
C ALA A 211 7.50 13.47 4.70
N ALA A 212 6.74 13.86 3.66
CA ALA A 212 6.56 13.07 2.44
C ALA A 212 7.89 12.82 1.72
N THR A 213 8.75 13.84 1.66
CA THR A 213 10.08 13.74 1.05
C THR A 213 10.94 12.72 1.78
N LEU A 214 10.98 12.75 3.12
CA LEU A 214 11.75 11.77 3.91
C LEU A 214 11.28 10.33 3.66
N LEU A 215 9.97 10.10 3.54
CA LEU A 215 9.43 8.77 3.24
C LEU A 215 9.79 8.31 1.83
N LEU A 216 9.65 9.19 0.83
CA LEU A 216 9.97 8.88 -0.56
C LEU A 216 11.47 8.62 -0.75
N ASP A 217 12.31 9.42 -0.11
CA ASP A 217 13.77 9.30 -0.22
C ASP A 217 14.24 7.92 0.26
N ALA A 218 13.61 7.38 1.31
CA ALA A 218 13.88 6.01 1.77
C ALA A 218 13.57 4.95 0.70
N CYS A 219 12.57 5.16 -0.16
CA CYS A 219 12.25 4.27 -1.28
C CYS A 219 13.21 4.47 -2.47
N MET A 220 13.60 5.71 -2.78
CA MET A 220 14.48 6.03 -3.91
C MET A 220 15.88 5.42 -3.78
N HIS A 221 16.36 5.22 -2.56
CA HIS A 221 17.68 4.66 -2.26
C HIS A 221 17.70 3.12 -2.21
N GLN A 222 16.60 2.45 -2.54
CA GLN A 222 16.48 1.00 -2.42
C GLN A 222 16.20 0.33 -3.78
N VAL A 223 16.73 -0.89 -3.93
CA VAL A 223 16.45 -1.75 -5.08
C VAL A 223 15.45 -2.81 -4.64
N PHE A 224 14.32 -2.87 -5.33
CA PHE A 224 13.19 -3.77 -5.02
C PHE A 224 13.62 -5.22 -4.70
N ASP A 225 14.44 -5.83 -5.55
CA ASP A 225 14.88 -7.24 -5.39
C ASP A 225 15.90 -7.47 -4.25
N GLU A 226 16.43 -6.41 -3.64
CA GLU A 226 17.45 -6.46 -2.57
C GLU A 226 16.95 -5.82 -1.25
N THR A 227 15.69 -5.40 -1.22
CA THR A 227 15.15 -4.62 -0.10
C THR A 227 14.81 -5.50 1.11
N LEU A 228 15.32 -5.11 2.27
CA LEU A 228 14.81 -5.59 3.55
C LEU A 228 13.55 -4.80 3.90
N ASP A 229 12.37 -5.32 3.51
CA ASP A 229 11.06 -4.68 3.74
C ASP A 229 10.92 -4.13 5.17
N ARG A 230 11.43 -4.88 6.15
CA ARG A 230 11.38 -4.51 7.57
C ARG A 230 12.10 -3.19 7.86
N GLU A 231 13.29 -3.00 7.30
CA GLU A 231 14.07 -1.78 7.52
C GLU A 231 13.40 -0.55 6.91
N LEU A 232 12.81 -0.71 5.72
CA LEU A 232 12.05 0.36 5.06
C LEU A 232 10.80 0.72 5.87
N ILE A 233 10.02 -0.28 6.29
CA ILE A 233 8.82 -0.10 7.11
C ILE A 233 9.18 0.54 8.45
N ASP A 234 10.26 0.12 9.10
CA ASP A 234 10.73 0.69 10.37
C ASP A 234 11.25 2.13 10.18
N SER A 235 11.89 2.44 9.06
CA SER A 235 12.29 3.81 8.71
C SER A 235 11.07 4.73 8.56
N TRP A 236 10.02 4.24 7.90
CA TRP A 236 8.75 4.94 7.80
C TRP A 236 8.07 5.10 9.17
N GLY A 237 8.01 4.03 9.96
CA GLY A 237 7.46 4.03 11.32
C GLY A 237 8.13 5.06 12.22
N ARG A 238 9.46 5.17 12.17
CA ARG A 238 10.24 6.21 12.87
C ARG A 238 9.89 7.62 12.39
N THR A 239 9.89 7.84 11.09
CA THR A 239 9.60 9.15 10.49
C THR A 239 8.19 9.63 10.83
N LEU A 240 7.23 8.71 10.91
CA LEU A 240 5.84 8.97 11.27
C LEU A 240 5.62 9.04 12.80
N GLY A 241 6.62 8.62 13.60
CA GLY A 241 6.52 8.55 15.06
C GLY A 241 5.50 7.52 15.54
N ILE A 242 5.43 6.36 14.86
CA ILE A 242 4.51 5.24 15.16
C ILE A 242 5.22 3.88 15.22
N GLU A 243 6.54 3.84 15.27
CA GLU A 243 7.30 2.57 15.40
C GLU A 243 6.93 1.78 16.66
N ASP A 244 6.46 2.46 17.71
CA ASP A 244 5.98 1.88 18.96
C ASP A 244 4.64 1.15 18.81
N TRP A 245 3.92 1.33 17.69
CA TRP A 245 2.57 0.78 17.52
C TRP A 245 2.54 -0.70 17.14
N TYR A 246 3.68 -1.27 16.78
CA TYR A 246 3.75 -2.63 16.26
C TYR A 246 5.02 -3.36 16.69
N ARG A 247 5.00 -4.67 16.42
CA ARG A 247 6.16 -5.54 16.50
C ARG A 247 6.13 -6.54 15.36
N TRP A 248 7.32 -7.03 14.99
CA TRP A 248 7.48 -8.09 13.99
C TRP A 248 7.02 -9.45 14.54
N VAL A 249 6.45 -10.29 13.67
CA VAL A 249 6.05 -11.68 13.95
C VAL A 249 6.45 -12.64 12.85
#